data_AF-A0A182R5W4-F1
#
_entry.id   AF-A0A182R5W4-F1
#
_cell.length_a   1.000
_cell.length_b   1.000
_cell.length_c   1.000
_cell.angle_alpha   90.00
_cell.angle_beta   90.00
_cell.angle_gamma   90.00
#
_symmetry.space_group_name_H-M   'P 1'
#
loop_
_entity.id
_entity.type
_entity.pdbx_description
1 polymer ?
#
loop_
_entity_poly.entity_id
_entity_poly.type
_entity_poly.pdbx_seq_one_letter_code
_entity_poly.pdbx_strand_id
1 'polypeptide(L)'
;MITELCGPPGSGKTQFCLQLSVNVQIPRQLGGLQGRAVYLDTNYGFCPQRVREMAQACHTHCKNITLLHNQNIDEILAGFSEATALDGILYSHVTNCTQILEAIAVLQHKLYDGEKIKLNHTGFAFISSYGIRSHARWSA
;
A
#
# COMPACT_ATOMS: atom_id res chain seq x y z
N MET A 1 6.58 -13.42 -3.04
CA MET A 1 7.85 -12.91 -2.47
C MET A 1 7.51 -12.06 -1.26
N ILE A 2 8.34 -12.09 -0.23
CA ILE A 2 8.21 -11.30 1.00
C ILE A 2 9.53 -10.52 1.17
N THR A 3 9.44 -9.25 1.56
CA THR A 3 10.60 -8.36 1.69
C THR A 3 10.58 -7.66 3.04
N GLU A 4 11.54 -7.97 3.90
CA GLU A 4 11.72 -7.36 5.22
C GLU A 4 12.61 -6.11 5.16
N LEU A 5 12.30 -5.10 5.97
CA LEU A 5 13.11 -3.90 6.13
C LEU A 5 13.54 -3.73 7.60
N CYS A 6 14.84 -3.88 7.88
CA CYS A 6 15.43 -3.81 9.22
C CYS A 6 16.27 -2.53 9.40
N GLY A 7 16.40 -2.06 10.64
CA GLY A 7 17.28 -0.93 10.98
C GLY A 7 16.91 -0.27 12.31
N PRO A 8 17.78 0.60 12.87
CA PRO A 8 17.53 1.27 14.15
C PRO A 8 16.36 2.26 14.09
N PRO A 9 15.79 2.70 15.23
CA PRO A 9 14.83 3.80 15.26
C PRO A 9 15.36 5.02 14.50
N GLY A 10 14.49 5.73 13.76
CA GLY A 10 14.90 6.87 12.93
C GLY A 10 15.50 6.50 11.57
N SER A 11 15.77 5.23 11.26
CA SER A 11 16.33 4.80 9.95
C SER A 11 15.37 4.93 8.75
N GLY A 12 14.19 5.53 8.92
CA GLY A 12 13.22 5.77 7.84
C GLY A 12 12.24 4.64 7.54
N LYS A 13 12.25 3.51 8.27
CA LYS A 13 11.36 2.36 8.00
C LYS A 13 9.87 2.73 7.90
N THR A 14 9.38 3.48 8.87
CA THR A 14 7.99 3.95 8.91
C THR A 14 7.68 4.85 7.72
N GLN A 15 8.57 5.79 7.41
CA GLN A 15 8.41 6.70 6.26
C GLN A 15 8.37 5.91 4.94
N PHE A 16 9.20 4.88 4.81
CA PHE A 16 9.20 4.00 3.65
C PHE A 16 7.88 3.22 3.50
N CYS A 17 7.34 2.69 4.61
CA CYS A 17 6.06 1.98 4.59
C CYS A 17 4.87 2.90 4.24
N LEU A 18 4.87 4.14 4.73
CA LEU A 18 3.87 5.14 4.37
C LEU A 18 3.96 5.48 2.87
N GLN A 19 5.16 5.72 2.34
CA GLN A 19 5.36 6.02 0.93
C GLN A 19 4.92 4.86 0.03
N LEU A 20 5.21 3.61 0.40
CA LEU A 20 4.72 2.44 -0.34
C LEU A 20 3.21 2.31 -0.32
N SER A 21 2.57 2.70 0.78
CA SER A 21 1.11 2.71 0.91
C SER A 21 0.45 3.73 -0.01
N VAL A 22 1.16 4.80 -0.39
CA VAL A 22 0.75 5.75 -1.43
C VAL A 22 1.08 5.19 -2.82
N ASN A 23 2.30 4.69 -3.03
CA ASN A 23 2.78 4.27 -4.36
C ASN A 23 1.98 3.10 -4.96
N VAL A 24 1.44 2.18 -4.14
CA VAL A 24 0.57 1.11 -4.63
C VAL A 24 -0.68 1.65 -5.35
N GLN A 25 -1.13 2.85 -4.98
CA GLN A 25 -2.34 3.46 -5.51
C GLN A 25 -2.12 4.13 -6.86
N ILE A 26 -0.85 4.30 -7.30
CA ILE A 26 -0.50 4.93 -8.58
C ILE A 26 -1.20 4.18 -9.74
N PRO A 27 -1.79 4.91 -10.71
CA PRO A 27 -2.43 4.31 -11.89
C PRO A 27 -1.52 3.38 -12.68
N ARG A 28 -2.08 2.31 -13.27
CA ARG A 28 -1.32 1.33 -14.06
C ARG A 28 -0.71 1.92 -15.33
N GLN A 29 -1.39 2.89 -15.92
CA GLN A 29 -0.94 3.65 -17.08
C GLN A 29 0.36 4.42 -16.79
N LEU A 30 0.63 4.71 -15.51
CA LEU A 30 1.86 5.34 -15.04
C LEU A 30 2.84 4.32 -14.42
N GLY A 31 2.66 3.02 -14.68
CA GLY A 31 3.51 1.94 -14.16
C GLY A 31 3.21 1.54 -12.71
N GLY A 32 2.16 2.09 -12.10
CA GLY A 32 1.72 1.72 -10.76
C GLY A 32 0.87 0.45 -10.71
N LEU A 33 0.32 0.16 -9.53
CA LEU A 33 -0.48 -1.05 -9.30
C LEU A 33 -1.99 -0.79 -9.28
N GLN A 34 -2.41 0.47 -9.15
CA GLN A 34 -3.79 0.89 -8.95
C GLN A 34 -4.50 0.00 -7.91
N GLY A 35 -3.83 -0.21 -6.78
CA GLY A 35 -4.26 -1.08 -5.69
C GLY A 35 -4.41 -0.33 -4.38
N ARG A 36 -4.77 -1.06 -3.33
CA ARG A 36 -4.94 -0.57 -1.96
C ARG A 36 -3.83 -1.08 -1.06
N ALA A 37 -3.57 -0.42 0.06
CA ALA A 37 -2.66 -0.88 1.10
C ALA A 37 -3.44 -1.41 2.31
N VAL A 38 -2.89 -2.41 3.01
CA VAL A 38 -3.20 -2.69 4.42
C VAL A 38 -2.00 -2.23 5.23
N TYR A 39 -2.21 -1.43 6.27
CA TYR A 39 -1.15 -0.95 7.15
C TYR A 39 -1.38 -1.51 8.56
N LEU A 40 -0.56 -2.48 8.95
CA LEU A 40 -0.57 -3.03 10.30
C LEU A 40 0.49 -2.32 11.15
N ASP A 41 0.03 -1.62 12.19
CA ASP A 41 0.88 -0.77 13.02
C ASP A 41 1.07 -1.35 14.41
N THR A 42 2.30 -1.72 14.75
CA THR A 42 2.64 -2.22 16.10
C THR A 42 3.12 -1.13 17.05
N ASN A 43 3.48 0.06 16.54
CA ASN A 43 4.22 1.07 17.31
C ASN A 43 3.62 2.48 17.20
N TYR A 44 2.35 2.60 16.75
CA TYR A 44 1.69 3.89 16.50
C TYR A 44 2.48 4.81 15.55
N GLY A 45 3.15 4.22 14.56
CA GLY A 45 3.93 4.95 13.57
C GLY A 45 3.11 5.53 12.41
N PHE A 46 1.85 5.13 12.26
CA PHE A 46 0.99 5.60 11.18
C PHE A 46 0.61 7.08 11.37
N CYS A 47 0.87 7.90 10.34
CA CYS A 47 0.58 9.33 10.36
C CYS A 47 -0.25 9.73 9.14
N PRO A 48 -1.58 9.93 9.30
CA PRO A 48 -2.47 10.31 8.19
C PRO A 48 -2.06 11.61 7.49
N GLN A 49 -1.56 12.58 8.26
CA GLN A 49 -1.04 13.83 7.73
C GLN A 49 0.12 13.58 6.77
N ARG A 50 1.04 12.69 7.14
CA ARG A 50 2.20 12.35 6.32
C ARG A 50 1.80 11.60 5.05
N VAL A 51 0.79 10.73 5.13
CA VAL A 51 0.21 10.08 3.94
C VAL A 51 -0.33 11.11 2.96
N ARG A 52 -1.08 12.12 3.44
CA ARG A 52 -1.62 13.19 2.59
C ARG A 52 -0.52 14.00 1.91
N GLU A 53 0.52 14.40 2.66
CA GLU A 53 1.69 15.08 2.09
C GLU A 53 2.38 14.26 0.98
N MET A 54 2.61 12.96 1.25
CA MET A 54 3.20 12.05 0.27
C MET A 54 2.30 11.85 -0.96
N ALA A 55 0.98 11.75 -0.76
CA ALA A 55 0.01 11.62 -1.82
C ALA A 55 -0.08 12.88 -2.69
N GLN A 56 -0.04 14.07 -2.10
CA GLN A 56 -0.02 15.34 -2.82
C GLN A 56 1.23 15.46 -3.71
N ALA A 57 2.41 15.12 -3.17
CA ALA A 57 3.66 15.10 -3.92
C ALA A 57 3.62 14.07 -5.06
N CYS A 58 3.14 12.86 -4.77
CA CYS A 58 3.01 11.79 -5.75
C CYS A 58 2.01 12.13 -6.86
N HIS A 59 0.86 12.71 -6.52
CA HIS A 59 -0.15 13.18 -7.47
C HIS A 59 0.42 14.26 -8.40
N THR A 60 1.15 15.23 -7.86
CA THR A 60 1.82 16.27 -8.66
C THR A 60 2.83 15.65 -9.62
N HIS A 61 3.62 14.69 -9.15
CA HIS A 61 4.57 13.97 -9.99
C HIS A 61 3.87 13.18 -11.13
N CYS A 62 2.80 12.45 -10.80
CA CYS A 62 2.00 11.70 -11.76
C CYS A 62 1.38 12.64 -12.82
N LYS A 63 0.83 13.78 -12.40
CA LYS A 63 0.29 14.81 -13.30
C LYS A 63 1.34 15.30 -14.30
N ASN A 64 2.57 15.56 -13.84
CA ASN A 64 3.65 15.99 -14.71
C ASN A 64 4.02 14.93 -15.75
N ILE A 65 4.09 13.65 -15.35
CA ILE A 65 4.35 12.54 -16.30
C ILE A 65 3.21 12.44 -17.33
N THR A 66 1.95 12.51 -16.89
CA THR A 66 0.79 12.45 -17.78
C THR A 66 0.82 13.57 -18.83
N LEU A 67 1.17 14.80 -18.41
CA LEU A 67 1.34 15.94 -19.30
C LEU A 67 2.47 15.72 -20.31
N LEU A 68 3.62 15.21 -19.87
CA LEU A 68 4.76 14.92 -20.76
C LEU A 68 4.40 13.91 -21.85
N HIS A 69 3.48 12.99 -21.57
CA HIS A 69 3.01 11.99 -22.55
C HIS A 69 1.81 12.47 -23.39
N ASN A 70 1.37 13.74 -23.25
CA ASN A 70 0.17 14.29 -23.91
C ASN A 70 -1.10 13.44 -23.67
N GLN A 71 -1.23 12.86 -22.48
CA GLN A 71 -2.39 12.05 -22.09
C GLN A 71 -3.41 12.89 -21.28
N ASN A 72 -4.65 12.41 -21.22
CA ASN A 72 -5.70 13.07 -20.45
C ASN A 72 -5.48 12.89 -18.94
N ILE A 73 -5.30 13.99 -18.20
CA ILE A 73 -5.05 13.97 -16.75
C ILE A 73 -6.24 13.40 -15.98
N ASP A 74 -7.46 13.86 -16.31
CA ASP A 74 -8.67 13.50 -15.58
C ASP A 74 -8.98 12.01 -15.74
N GLU A 75 -8.64 11.45 -16.90
CA GLU A 75 -8.77 10.02 -17.17
C GLU A 75 -7.70 9.20 -16.43
N ILE A 76 -6.42 9.59 -16.52
CA ILE A 76 -5.30 8.82 -15.97
C ILE A 76 -5.29 8.86 -14.45
N LEU A 77 -5.58 10.01 -13.85
CA LEU A 77 -5.59 10.21 -12.40
C LEU A 77 -6.98 10.00 -11.78
N ALA A 78 -7.94 9.46 -12.54
CA ALA A 78 -9.27 9.15 -12.03
C ALA A 78 -9.18 8.27 -10.77
N GLY A 79 -9.66 8.81 -9.64
CA GLY A 79 -9.66 8.09 -8.36
C GLY A 79 -8.31 8.04 -7.62
N PHE A 80 -7.28 8.74 -8.11
CA PHE A 80 -6.02 8.93 -7.38
C PHE A 80 -5.84 10.41 -7.07
N SER A 81 -5.97 10.78 -5.79
CA SER A 81 -5.81 12.15 -5.31
C SER A 81 -5.37 12.16 -3.84
N GLU A 82 -4.95 13.32 -3.33
CA GLU A 82 -4.66 13.48 -1.90
C GLU A 82 -5.86 13.09 -1.02
N ALA A 83 -7.07 13.49 -1.43
CA ALA A 83 -8.30 13.25 -0.68
C ALA A 83 -8.66 11.76 -0.58
N THR A 84 -8.33 10.98 -1.62
CA THR A 84 -8.66 9.54 -1.70
C THR A 84 -7.55 8.64 -1.17
N ALA A 85 -6.37 9.18 -0.91
CA ALA A 85 -5.19 8.39 -0.52
C ALA A 85 -5.38 7.60 0.77
N LEU A 86 -6.11 8.16 1.76
CA LEU A 86 -6.37 7.47 3.02
C LEU A 86 -7.41 6.35 2.85
N ASP A 87 -8.40 6.51 1.98
CA ASP A 87 -9.42 5.47 1.70
C ASP A 87 -8.80 4.23 1.05
N GLY A 88 -7.68 4.44 0.35
CA GLY A 88 -6.82 3.40 -0.20
C GLY A 88 -6.03 2.61 0.85
N ILE A 89 -6.04 2.97 2.14
CA ILE A 89 -5.26 2.32 3.19
C ILE A 89 -6.18 1.74 4.28
N LEU A 90 -6.24 0.41 4.37
CA LEU A 90 -6.87 -0.30 5.48
C LEU A 90 -5.89 -0.37 6.66
N TYR A 91 -6.10 0.51 7.64
CA TYR A 91 -5.26 0.59 8.83
C TYR A 91 -5.77 -0.31 9.96
N SER A 92 -4.86 -0.96 10.69
CA SER A 92 -5.16 -1.64 11.95
C SER A 92 -3.99 -1.53 12.91
N HIS A 93 -4.26 -1.10 14.13
CA HIS A 93 -3.27 -1.16 15.21
C HIS A 93 -3.29 -2.57 15.83
N VAL A 94 -2.11 -3.18 15.97
CA VAL A 94 -1.96 -4.55 16.46
C VAL A 94 -0.95 -4.59 17.61
N THR A 95 -1.36 -5.17 18.75
CA THR A 95 -0.51 -5.25 19.96
C THR A 95 -0.10 -6.67 20.31
N ASN A 96 -0.71 -7.68 19.69
CA ASN A 96 -0.45 -9.08 19.97
C ASN A 96 -0.65 -9.97 18.72
N CYS A 97 -0.21 -11.22 18.83
CA CYS A 97 -0.26 -12.17 17.72
C CYS A 97 -1.69 -12.51 17.28
N THR A 98 -2.66 -12.51 18.21
CA THR A 98 -4.07 -12.79 17.88
C THR A 98 -4.61 -11.74 16.92
N GLN A 99 -4.37 -10.45 17.18
CA GLN A 99 -4.80 -9.36 16.30
C GLN A 99 -4.13 -9.41 14.93
N ILE A 100 -2.86 -9.83 14.86
CA ILE A 100 -2.17 -10.06 13.60
C ILE A 100 -2.85 -11.18 12.80
N LEU A 101 -3.17 -12.30 13.45
CA LEU A 101 -3.85 -13.43 12.80
C LEU A 101 -5.25 -13.05 12.31
N GLU A 102 -6.01 -12.29 13.12
CA GLU A 102 -7.32 -11.76 12.71
C GLU A 102 -7.20 -10.85 11.49
N ALA A 103 -6.24 -9.92 11.49
CA ALA A 103 -6.00 -9.04 10.35
C ALA A 103 -5.60 -9.82 9.09
N ILE A 104 -4.79 -10.87 9.22
CA ILE A 104 -4.43 -11.77 8.11
C ILE A 104 -5.66 -12.53 7.61
N ALA A 105 -6.51 -13.06 8.49
CA ALA A 105 -7.72 -13.77 8.11
C ALA A 105 -8.71 -12.85 7.36
N VAL A 106 -8.92 -11.62 7.85
CA VAL A 106 -9.72 -10.60 7.17
C VAL A 106 -9.13 -10.28 5.80
N LEU A 107 -7.80 -10.12 5.70
CA LEU A 107 -7.15 -9.88 4.42
C LEU A 107 -7.32 -11.06 3.46
N GLN A 108 -7.19 -12.30 3.93
CA GLN A 108 -7.39 -13.49 3.10
C GLN A 108 -8.80 -13.55 2.53
N HIS A 109 -9.82 -13.23 3.33
CA HIS A 109 -11.20 -13.13 2.85
C HIS A 109 -11.35 -12.06 1.77
N LYS A 110 -10.83 -10.85 2.00
CA LYS A 110 -10.89 -9.76 1.01
C LYS A 110 -10.15 -10.07 -0.29
N LEU A 111 -9.03 -10.77 -0.20
CA LEU A 111 -8.29 -11.24 -1.37
C LEU A 111 -9.06 -12.33 -2.14
N TYR A 112 -9.78 -13.21 -1.42
CA TYR A 112 -10.66 -14.21 -2.04
C TYR A 112 -11.82 -13.55 -2.79
N ASP A 113 -12.39 -12.48 -2.23
CA ASP A 113 -13.45 -11.67 -2.86
C ASP A 113 -12.94 -10.82 -4.06
N GLY A 114 -11.65 -10.88 -4.38
CA GLY A 114 -11.05 -10.22 -5.53
C GLY A 114 -10.60 -8.77 -5.29
N GLU A 115 -10.56 -8.29 -4.04
CA GLU A 115 -10.03 -6.95 -3.76
C GLU A 115 -8.52 -6.88 -4.10
N LYS A 116 -8.10 -5.81 -4.78
CA LYS A 116 -6.70 -5.55 -5.15
C LYS A 116 -5.95 -4.91 -3.98
N ILE A 117 -5.63 -5.71 -2.96
CA ILE A 117 -4.97 -5.23 -1.73
C ILE A 117 -3.50 -5.66 -1.68
N LYS A 118 -2.63 -4.77 -1.21
CA LYS A 118 -1.23 -5.00 -0.88
C LYS A 118 -1.03 -4.79 0.61
N LEU A 119 -0.48 -5.77 1.31
CA LEU A 119 -0.15 -5.60 2.71
C LEU A 119 1.15 -4.79 2.85
N ASN A 120 1.23 -3.98 3.90
CA ASN A 120 2.39 -3.30 4.49
C ASN A 120 2.27 -3.47 6.01
N HIS A 121 3.30 -3.99 6.68
CA HIS A 121 3.32 -4.15 8.14
C HIS A 121 4.53 -3.40 8.68
N THR A 122 4.35 -2.58 9.71
CA THR A 122 5.47 -1.94 10.42
C THR A 122 5.79 -2.76 11.66
N GLY A 123 6.97 -3.39 11.62
CA GLY A 123 7.49 -4.34 12.62
C GLY A 123 8.36 -5.41 11.94
N PHE A 124 7.93 -5.81 10.74
CA PHE A 124 8.59 -6.61 9.69
C PHE A 124 7.84 -6.22 8.41
N ALA A 125 8.48 -5.57 7.44
CA ALA A 125 7.80 -5.20 6.20
C ALA A 125 7.44 -6.47 5.40
N PHE A 126 6.25 -6.48 4.80
CA PHE A 126 5.81 -7.50 3.85
C PHE A 126 5.18 -6.70 2.72
N ILE A 127 5.72 -6.76 1.50
CA ILE A 127 5.16 -6.10 0.30
C ILE A 127 4.77 -7.20 -0.67
N SER A 128 3.48 -7.44 -0.86
CA SER A 128 3.01 -8.49 -1.79
C SER A 128 2.63 -7.92 -3.15
N SER A 129 3.58 -7.50 -4.00
CA SER A 129 3.28 -7.41 -5.44
C SER A 129 3.06 -8.83 -5.94
N TYR A 130 1.84 -9.23 -6.36
CA TYR A 130 1.54 -9.64 -7.73
C TYR A 130 0.04 -9.90 -7.89
N GLY A 131 -0.46 -9.76 -9.13
CA GLY A 131 -1.74 -10.31 -9.55
C GLY A 131 -1.72 -11.84 -9.47
N ILE A 132 -2.88 -12.39 -9.13
CA ILE A 132 -3.12 -13.83 -8.92
C ILE A 132 -2.65 -14.62 -10.15
N ARG A 133 -1.68 -15.53 -9.95
CA ARG A 133 -1.63 -16.79 -10.70
C ARG A 133 -1.59 -17.94 -9.70
N SER A 134 -2.60 -18.77 -9.86
CA SER A 134 -2.96 -19.97 -9.16
C SER A 134 -1.86 -21.05 -9.19
N HIS A 135 -1.53 -21.63 -8.03
CA HIS A 135 -1.78 -23.04 -7.71
C HIS A 135 -1.03 -23.43 -6.43
N ALA A 136 -1.81 -23.86 -5.44
CA ALA A 136 -1.34 -24.54 -4.25
C ALA A 136 -0.72 -25.90 -4.63
N ARG A 137 0.46 -26.20 -4.11
CA ARG A 137 0.86 -27.56 -3.75
C ARG A 137 1.97 -27.49 -2.69
N TRP A 138 1.60 -27.63 -1.42
CA TRP A 138 2.52 -28.07 -0.37
C TRP A 138 2.08 -29.47 0.01
N SER A 139 2.93 -30.46 -0.27
CA SER A 139 2.80 -31.81 0.22
C SER A 139 3.96 -32.10 1.15
N ALA A 140 3.59 -32.46 2.39
CA ALA A 140 4.36 -33.00 3.51
C ALA A 140 5.52 -32.15 4.05
#